data_AF-A0A8T3SD52-F1
#
_entry.id   AF-A0A8T3SD52-F1
#
_cell.length_a   1.000
_cell.length_b   1.000
_cell.length_c   1.000
_cell.angle_alpha   90.00
_cell.angle_beta   90.00
_cell.angle_gamma   90.00
#
_symmetry.space_group_name_H-M   'P 1'
#
loop_
_entity.id
_entity.type
_entity.pdbx_description
1 polymer ?
#
loop_
_entity_poly.entity_id
_entity_poly.type
_entity_poly.pdbx_seq_one_letter_code
_entity_poly.pdbx_strand_id
1 'polypeptide(L)'
;TGGVGLLGTRASQDALEHCDALLIVGSSFPYIEYYPKADQAVGVQIDDDPARIGIRFPVDVGLVGDAPATLRELLPLLPRNEDTTFLEEGRAAAADWLALMELRGTRPEMPMKPQVVAWELGKLIADDAIVASDSGTIATWAARQIRIRAGQRFSLSGNLATMANGFPYAIGAQVAFPDRQCVAFVGDGGFQMLMAEFATCVQERLPVKVVVIKNNTLGMIKWEQMVFLGNPEYGVELSPVDFVGFAEACGGRGVRIDDPARAREQLAGALAMDGPVLIEAVVDPFEPPMPPKVTLEQATNMAASLARGEPNRKRIGLTLFRDSISESAFPAADAGVAARVADAVGSLIGRNEAKGEGPAEPAADQERGTDR
;
A
#
# COMPACT_ATOMS: atom_id res chain seq x y z
N THR A 1 8.77 15.36 0.79
CA THR A 1 8.16 14.80 -0.43
C THR A 1 7.71 13.36 -0.22
N GLY A 2 8.53 12.44 0.28
CA GLY A 2 8.10 11.08 0.66
C GLY A 2 8.96 9.98 0.01
N GLY A 3 8.41 8.78 -0.16
CA GLY A 3 9.05 7.68 -0.89
C GLY A 3 8.92 7.82 -2.42
N VAL A 4 9.71 7.03 -3.14
CA VAL A 4 9.80 6.97 -4.62
C VAL A 4 9.30 5.60 -5.12
N GLY A 5 8.91 5.51 -6.39
CA GLY A 5 8.47 4.27 -7.02
C GLY A 5 6.96 4.06 -6.95
N LEU A 6 6.53 2.84 -7.29
CA LEU A 6 5.11 2.48 -7.35
C LEU A 6 4.37 2.75 -6.03
N LEU A 7 5.02 2.47 -4.91
CA LEU A 7 4.47 2.69 -3.56
C LEU A 7 4.69 4.11 -3.05
N GLY A 8 5.48 4.91 -3.77
CA GLY A 8 5.93 6.23 -3.38
C GLY A 8 4.86 7.31 -3.45
N THR A 9 5.33 8.54 -3.61
CA THR A 9 4.52 9.76 -3.52
C THR A 9 4.67 10.58 -4.79
N ARG A 10 3.61 11.27 -5.20
CA ARG A 10 3.68 12.12 -6.40
C ARG A 10 4.67 13.25 -6.22
N ALA A 11 4.72 13.85 -5.03
CA ALA A 11 5.68 14.91 -4.70
C ALA A 11 7.15 14.49 -4.89
N SER A 12 7.49 13.23 -4.57
CA SER A 12 8.88 12.74 -4.78
C SER A 12 9.15 12.43 -6.23
N GLN A 13 8.14 11.91 -6.95
CA GLN A 13 8.25 11.67 -8.38
C GLN A 13 8.42 12.98 -9.15
N ASP A 14 7.63 14.01 -8.83
CA ASP A 14 7.74 15.34 -9.42
C ASP A 14 9.12 15.96 -9.11
N ALA A 15 9.63 15.82 -7.89
CA ALA A 15 10.96 16.31 -7.54
C ALA A 15 12.07 15.63 -8.36
N LEU A 16 12.02 14.31 -8.56
CA LEU A 16 13.02 13.59 -9.36
C LEU A 16 12.92 13.91 -10.86
N GLU A 17 11.73 14.14 -11.39
CA GLU A 17 11.55 14.49 -12.80
C GLU A 17 12.03 15.90 -13.15
N HIS A 18 12.17 16.80 -12.16
CA HIS A 18 12.54 18.20 -12.38
C HIS A 18 13.87 18.61 -11.71
N CYS A 19 14.56 17.69 -11.02
CA CYS A 19 15.84 18.01 -10.42
C CYS A 19 16.97 18.07 -11.47
N ASP A 20 17.94 18.94 -11.21
CA ASP A 20 19.20 19.12 -11.95
C ASP A 20 20.42 18.50 -11.23
N ALA A 21 20.26 18.08 -9.97
CA ALA A 21 21.22 17.31 -9.21
C ALA A 21 20.52 16.27 -8.33
N LEU A 22 21.12 15.08 -8.22
CA LEU A 22 20.62 13.97 -7.43
C LEU A 22 21.71 13.49 -6.46
N LEU A 23 21.44 13.61 -5.16
CA LEU A 23 22.27 13.04 -4.10
C LEU A 23 21.64 11.73 -3.58
N ILE A 24 22.30 10.61 -3.84
CA ILE A 24 21.93 9.27 -3.37
C ILE A 24 22.79 8.95 -2.14
N VAL A 25 22.17 8.60 -1.01
CA VAL A 25 22.90 8.29 0.24
C VAL A 25 22.47 6.93 0.77
N GLY A 26 23.39 5.95 0.77
CA GLY A 26 23.17 4.62 1.35
C GLY A 26 21.92 3.91 0.84
N SER A 27 21.62 4.04 -0.46
CA SER A 27 20.37 3.56 -1.04
C SER A 27 20.63 2.54 -2.14
N SER A 28 19.91 1.43 -2.08
CA SER A 28 19.90 0.39 -3.10
C SER A 28 18.58 0.36 -3.90
N PHE A 29 17.86 1.49 -3.96
CA PHE A 29 16.55 1.58 -4.63
C PHE A 29 16.61 0.96 -6.04
N PRO A 30 15.82 -0.10 -6.32
CA PRO A 30 16.10 -0.94 -7.48
C PRO A 30 15.47 -0.45 -8.79
N TYR A 31 14.51 0.46 -8.71
CA TYR A 31 13.65 0.85 -9.85
C TYR A 31 14.20 2.09 -10.56
N ILE A 32 15.10 1.85 -11.51
CA ILE A 32 15.81 2.90 -12.26
C ILE A 32 14.88 3.79 -13.08
N GLU A 33 13.70 3.29 -13.44
CA GLU A 33 12.70 4.00 -14.23
C GLU A 33 12.07 5.19 -13.50
N TYR A 34 12.21 5.27 -12.17
CA TYR A 34 11.76 6.40 -11.36
C TYR A 34 12.87 7.40 -11.03
N TYR A 35 14.13 7.10 -11.38
CA TYR A 35 15.20 8.09 -11.29
C TYR A 35 15.10 9.12 -12.44
N PRO A 36 15.77 10.27 -12.30
CA PRO A 36 15.98 11.21 -13.42
C PRO A 36 16.54 10.51 -14.65
N LYS A 37 16.36 11.10 -15.83
CA LYS A 37 17.08 10.61 -17.02
C LYS A 37 18.59 10.80 -16.84
N ALA A 38 19.36 9.94 -17.49
CA ALA A 38 20.82 9.86 -17.35
C ALA A 38 21.55 11.20 -17.60
N ASP A 39 20.99 12.05 -18.45
CA ASP A 39 21.50 13.35 -18.88
C ASP A 39 20.78 14.54 -18.22
N GLN A 40 19.83 14.27 -17.32
CA GLN A 40 19.00 15.29 -16.68
C GLN A 40 19.68 15.94 -15.47
N ALA A 41 20.35 15.14 -14.64
CA ALA A 41 20.82 15.57 -13.33
C ALA A 41 22.26 15.12 -13.05
N VAL A 42 23.04 15.97 -12.38
CA VAL A 42 24.35 15.61 -11.86
C VAL A 42 24.18 14.59 -10.73
N GLY A 43 24.81 13.43 -10.86
CA GLY A 43 24.71 12.33 -9.91
C GLY A 43 25.83 12.35 -8.87
N VAL A 44 25.46 12.39 -7.60
CA VAL A 44 26.37 12.17 -6.48
C VAL A 44 25.87 10.99 -5.67
N GLN A 45 26.72 10.02 -5.37
CA GLN A 45 26.35 8.87 -4.54
C GLN A 45 27.33 8.68 -3.39
N ILE A 46 26.79 8.51 -2.18
CA ILE A 46 27.50 8.09 -0.99
C ILE A 46 27.09 6.65 -0.68
N ASP A 47 28.05 5.73 -0.62
CA ASP A 47 27.81 4.32 -0.31
C ASP A 47 29.03 3.73 0.40
N ASP A 48 28.81 2.80 1.33
CA ASP A 48 29.92 2.15 2.06
C ASP A 48 30.57 1.03 1.22
N ASP A 49 29.81 0.46 0.27
CA ASP A 49 30.29 -0.56 -0.65
C ASP A 49 30.63 0.07 -2.02
N PRO A 50 31.91 0.11 -2.44
CA PRO A 50 32.31 0.68 -3.72
C PRO A 50 31.65 -0.01 -4.91
N ALA A 51 31.20 -1.27 -4.77
CA ALA A 51 30.49 -1.96 -5.83
C ALA A 51 29.10 -1.40 -6.10
N ARG A 52 28.53 -0.61 -5.19
CA ARG A 52 27.18 -0.01 -5.33
C ARG A 52 27.17 1.29 -6.11
N ILE A 53 28.30 1.98 -6.19
CA ILE A 53 28.43 3.27 -6.87
C ILE A 53 28.08 3.12 -8.36
N GLY A 54 27.11 3.89 -8.82
CA GLY A 54 26.75 3.96 -10.24
C GLY A 54 25.90 2.79 -10.75
N ILE A 55 25.48 1.83 -9.90
CA ILE A 55 24.64 0.70 -10.34
C ILE A 55 23.25 1.16 -10.81
N ARG A 56 22.66 2.15 -10.11
CA ARG A 56 21.24 2.52 -10.26
C ARG A 56 21.01 3.81 -11.03
N PHE A 57 22.02 4.67 -11.10
CA PHE A 57 21.99 5.96 -11.77
C PHE A 57 23.43 6.31 -12.21
N PRO A 58 23.66 6.98 -13.36
CA PRO A 58 24.99 7.47 -13.72
C PRO A 58 25.49 8.47 -12.67
N VAL A 59 26.62 8.17 -12.03
CA VAL A 59 27.18 9.00 -10.95
C VAL A 59 28.42 9.71 -11.45
N ASP A 60 28.43 11.03 -11.36
CA ASP A 60 29.58 11.89 -11.65
C ASP A 60 30.59 11.87 -10.50
N VAL A 61 30.10 11.81 -9.26
CA VAL A 61 30.92 11.78 -8.04
C VAL A 61 30.47 10.68 -7.10
N GLY A 62 31.27 9.61 -7.00
CA GLY A 62 31.11 8.54 -6.03
C GLY A 62 31.96 8.76 -4.78
N LEU A 63 31.32 8.79 -3.62
CA LEU A 63 31.96 8.92 -2.31
C LEU A 63 31.82 7.61 -1.55
N VAL A 64 32.93 6.85 -1.47
CA VAL A 64 32.94 5.56 -0.76
C VAL A 64 33.22 5.78 0.72
N GLY A 65 32.25 5.47 1.57
CA GLY A 65 32.36 5.61 3.01
C GLY A 65 31.04 5.53 3.76
N ASP A 66 31.13 5.48 5.10
CA ASP A 66 29.97 5.54 5.98
C ASP A 66 29.17 6.84 5.73
N ALA A 67 27.87 6.71 5.50
CA ALA A 67 27.02 7.84 5.13
C ALA A 67 26.99 8.95 6.20
N PRO A 68 26.73 8.65 7.49
CA PRO A 68 26.82 9.66 8.56
C PRO A 68 28.19 10.35 8.64
N ALA A 69 29.30 9.62 8.55
CA ALA A 69 30.65 10.22 8.57
C ALA A 69 30.87 11.15 7.39
N THR A 70 30.54 10.69 6.19
CA THR A 70 30.70 11.47 4.95
C THR A 70 29.86 12.75 4.98
N LEU A 71 28.59 12.66 5.42
CA LEU A 71 27.72 13.83 5.53
C LEU A 71 28.23 14.84 6.57
N ARG A 72 28.81 14.40 7.69
CA ARG A 72 29.40 15.31 8.69
C ARG A 72 30.55 16.14 8.12
N GLU A 73 31.40 15.53 7.31
CA GLU A 73 32.51 16.22 6.63
C GLU A 73 32.02 17.13 5.49
N LEU A 74 30.94 16.74 4.81
CA LEU A 74 30.38 17.53 3.71
C LEU A 74 29.62 18.77 4.19
N LEU A 75 28.83 18.66 5.27
CA LEU A 75 27.98 19.73 5.80
C LEU A 75 28.68 21.10 5.98
N PRO A 76 29.89 21.22 6.58
CA PRO A 76 30.56 22.52 6.74
C PRO A 76 31.06 23.13 5.42
N LEU A 77 31.14 22.34 4.34
CA LEU A 77 31.58 22.79 3.02
C LEU A 77 30.42 23.33 2.17
N LEU A 78 29.17 23.10 2.58
CA LEU A 78 27.99 23.50 1.83
C LEU A 78 27.57 24.93 2.20
N PRO A 79 27.75 25.92 1.31
CA PRO A 79 27.13 27.22 1.53
C PRO A 79 25.61 27.07 1.47
N ARG A 80 24.90 27.88 2.27
CA ARG A 80 23.44 27.94 2.18
C ARG A 80 23.03 28.43 0.79
N ASN A 81 22.15 27.69 0.13
CA ASN A 81 21.49 28.17 -1.07
C ASN A 81 20.31 29.07 -0.66
N GLU A 82 20.28 30.30 -1.18
CA GLU A 82 19.20 31.27 -0.93
C GLU A 82 18.03 31.09 -1.91
N ASP A 83 18.25 30.43 -3.06
CA ASP A 83 17.14 30.03 -3.94
C ASP A 83 16.43 28.81 -3.38
N THR A 84 15.22 29.03 -2.87
CA THR A 84 14.37 27.99 -2.28
C THR A 84 13.22 27.58 -3.18
N THR A 85 13.20 27.99 -4.46
CA THR A 85 12.05 27.77 -5.36
C THR A 85 11.70 26.28 -5.45
N PHE A 86 12.68 25.43 -5.78
CA PHE A 86 12.52 23.97 -5.85
C PHE A 86 12.10 23.35 -4.51
N LEU A 87 12.62 23.87 -3.40
CA LEU A 87 12.25 23.42 -2.05
C LEU A 87 10.79 23.74 -1.72
N GLU A 88 10.33 24.95 -2.02
CA GLU A 88 8.96 25.38 -1.73
C GLU A 88 7.95 24.68 -2.63
N GLU A 89 8.27 24.44 -3.91
CA GLU A 89 7.47 23.60 -4.81
C GLU A 89 7.33 22.17 -4.27
N GLY A 90 8.45 21.55 -3.84
CA GLY A 90 8.43 20.22 -3.25
C GLY A 90 7.66 20.15 -1.92
N ARG A 91 7.68 21.22 -1.11
CA ARG A 91 6.89 21.34 0.12
C ARG A 91 5.40 21.46 -0.17
N ALA A 92 5.02 22.30 -1.13
CA ALA A 92 3.63 22.43 -1.57
C ALA A 92 3.09 21.11 -2.10
N ALA A 93 3.81 20.45 -3.00
CA ALA A 93 3.41 19.14 -3.54
C ALA A 93 3.29 18.07 -2.45
N ALA A 94 4.18 18.10 -1.44
CA ALA A 94 4.10 17.19 -0.30
C ALA A 94 2.87 17.48 0.58
N ALA A 95 2.53 18.75 0.81
CA ALA A 95 1.33 19.13 1.55
C ALA A 95 0.06 18.68 0.83
N ASP A 96 -0.02 18.89 -0.49
CA ASP A 96 -1.14 18.43 -1.32
C ASP A 96 -1.29 16.91 -1.29
N TRP A 97 -0.17 16.17 -1.37
CA TRP A 97 -0.18 14.71 -1.27
C TRP A 97 -0.69 14.24 0.09
N LEU A 98 -0.26 14.88 1.18
CA LEU A 98 -0.72 14.54 2.53
C LEU A 98 -2.22 14.81 2.70
N ALA A 99 -2.73 15.92 2.17
CA ALA A 99 -4.15 16.24 2.19
C ALA A 99 -4.98 15.20 1.42
N LEU A 100 -4.46 14.71 0.28
CA LEU A 100 -5.08 13.61 -0.47
C LEU A 100 -5.07 12.29 0.32
N MET A 101 -3.98 11.98 1.04
CA MET A 101 -3.91 10.79 1.90
C MET A 101 -4.90 10.88 3.06
N GLU A 102 -5.07 12.06 3.65
CA GLU A 102 -6.09 12.31 4.66
C GLU A 102 -7.49 12.07 4.10
N LEU A 103 -7.85 12.67 2.96
CA LEU A 103 -9.13 12.42 2.30
C LEU A 103 -9.40 10.91 2.15
N ARG A 104 -8.45 10.17 1.56
CA ARG A 104 -8.57 8.72 1.34
C ARG A 104 -8.68 7.95 2.67
N GLY A 105 -7.94 8.38 3.68
CA GLY A 105 -7.92 7.79 5.03
C GLY A 105 -9.13 8.13 5.90
N THR A 106 -9.96 9.09 5.51
CA THR A 106 -11.16 9.51 6.27
C THR A 106 -12.45 9.29 5.49
N ARG A 107 -12.42 8.46 4.45
CA ARG A 107 -13.57 8.14 3.60
C ARG A 107 -14.67 7.41 4.39
N PRO A 108 -15.91 7.92 4.41
CA PRO A 108 -17.00 7.32 5.17
C PRO A 108 -17.78 6.23 4.41
N GLU A 109 -17.45 5.98 3.14
CA GLU A 109 -18.24 5.08 2.31
C GLU A 109 -18.11 3.62 2.71
N MET A 110 -19.19 2.88 2.45
CA MET A 110 -19.23 1.42 2.55
C MET A 110 -19.20 0.78 1.15
N PRO A 111 -18.48 -0.35 0.95
CA PRO A 111 -17.63 -1.04 1.93
C PRO A 111 -16.41 -0.21 2.37
N MET A 112 -15.94 -0.44 3.61
CA MET A 112 -14.88 0.35 4.21
C MET A 112 -13.60 0.33 3.36
N LYS A 113 -13.00 1.49 3.13
CA LYS A 113 -11.74 1.61 2.39
C LYS A 113 -10.54 1.15 3.24
N PRO A 114 -9.59 0.36 2.72
CA PRO A 114 -8.42 -0.11 3.48
C PRO A 114 -7.56 1.03 4.04
N GLN A 115 -7.55 2.18 3.36
CA GLN A 115 -6.84 3.38 3.78
C GLN A 115 -7.33 3.90 5.13
N VAL A 116 -8.61 3.71 5.47
CA VAL A 116 -9.19 4.17 6.75
C VAL A 116 -8.51 3.49 7.93
N VAL A 117 -8.32 2.18 7.83
CA VAL A 117 -7.69 1.38 8.89
C VAL A 117 -6.22 1.77 9.05
N ALA A 118 -5.48 1.91 7.94
CA ALA A 118 -4.08 2.31 7.95
C ALA A 118 -3.89 3.73 8.52
N TRP A 119 -4.77 4.67 8.14
CA TRP A 119 -4.73 6.06 8.59
C TRP A 119 -4.98 6.18 10.09
N GLU A 120 -6.04 5.55 10.59
CA GLU A 120 -6.35 5.55 12.03
C GLU A 120 -5.29 4.78 12.82
N LEU A 121 -4.75 3.68 12.29
CA LEU A 121 -3.64 2.97 12.92
C LEU A 121 -2.44 3.88 13.13
N GLY A 122 -2.01 4.60 12.08
CA GLY A 122 -0.87 5.52 12.17
C GLY A 122 -1.04 6.61 13.24
N LYS A 123 -2.28 7.02 13.53
CA LYS A 123 -2.61 8.01 14.57
C LYS A 123 -2.67 7.43 15.99
N LEU A 124 -3.01 6.14 16.11
CA LEU A 124 -3.30 5.50 17.40
C LEU A 124 -2.12 4.73 18.00
N ILE A 125 -1.18 4.27 17.18
CA ILE A 125 0.01 3.55 17.66
C ILE A 125 0.89 4.44 18.55
N ALA A 126 1.53 3.82 19.55
CA ALA A 126 2.43 4.47 20.50
C ALA A 126 3.57 5.24 19.80
N ASP A 127 4.09 6.29 20.42
CA ASP A 127 5.18 7.11 19.84
C ASP A 127 6.51 6.37 19.68
N ASP A 128 6.65 5.22 20.34
CA ASP A 128 7.74 4.28 20.17
C ASP A 128 7.23 2.93 19.64
N ALA A 129 6.11 2.86 18.92
CA ALA A 129 5.66 1.61 18.33
C ALA A 129 6.68 1.02 17.33
N ILE A 130 6.68 -0.31 17.19
CA ILE A 130 7.38 -1.03 16.13
C ILE A 130 6.32 -1.63 15.21
N VAL A 131 6.29 -1.20 13.96
CA VAL A 131 5.32 -1.66 12.96
C VAL A 131 6.03 -2.56 11.95
N ALA A 132 5.50 -3.75 11.72
CA ALA A 132 5.92 -4.63 10.64
C ALA A 132 4.78 -4.79 9.65
N SER A 133 5.05 -4.53 8.36
CA SER A 133 4.08 -4.73 7.29
C SER A 133 4.44 -5.94 6.43
N ASP A 134 3.43 -6.47 5.75
CA ASP A 134 3.57 -7.59 4.80
C ASP A 134 3.81 -7.10 3.36
N SER A 135 4.05 -8.05 2.46
CA SER A 135 4.12 -7.81 1.02
C SER A 135 2.73 -7.91 0.36
N GLY A 136 2.45 -7.03 -0.60
CA GLY A 136 1.16 -6.95 -1.31
C GLY A 136 0.58 -5.54 -1.31
N THR A 137 -0.74 -5.42 -1.50
CA THR A 137 -1.44 -4.11 -1.42
C THR A 137 -1.27 -3.44 -0.05
N ILE A 138 -1.10 -4.25 0.99
CA ILE A 138 -0.83 -3.79 2.34
C ILE A 138 0.43 -2.92 2.45
N ALA A 139 1.48 -3.20 1.66
CA ALA A 139 2.68 -2.38 1.63
C ALA A 139 2.39 -0.97 1.11
N THR A 140 1.48 -0.83 0.14
CA THR A 140 0.98 0.46 -0.36
C THR A 140 0.26 1.23 0.76
N TRP A 141 -0.65 0.56 1.46
CA TRP A 141 -1.44 1.18 2.53
C TRP A 141 -0.57 1.59 3.71
N ALA A 142 0.42 0.76 4.06
CA ALA A 142 1.41 1.10 5.07
C ALA A 142 2.24 2.32 4.66
N ALA A 143 2.84 2.29 3.46
CA ALA A 143 3.76 3.32 2.99
C ALA A 143 3.10 4.71 2.86
N ARG A 144 1.79 4.77 2.59
CA ARG A 144 1.10 6.02 2.27
C ARG A 144 0.22 6.56 3.40
N GLN A 145 -0.34 5.70 4.25
CA GLN A 145 -1.27 6.13 5.31
C GLN A 145 -0.68 6.00 6.72
N ILE A 146 0.29 5.12 6.95
CA ILE A 146 0.94 5.01 8.27
C ILE A 146 2.11 5.98 8.33
N ARG A 147 1.88 7.17 8.89
CA ARG A 147 2.94 8.15 9.13
C ARG A 147 3.82 7.75 10.31
N ILE A 148 4.94 7.12 10.01
CA ILE A 148 5.98 6.79 10.99
C ILE A 148 6.59 8.07 11.56
N ARG A 149 6.57 8.19 12.89
CA ARG A 149 7.10 9.31 13.66
C ARG A 149 8.48 9.01 14.21
N ALA A 150 9.20 10.05 14.62
CA ALA A 150 10.45 9.89 15.36
C ALA A 150 10.22 9.03 16.60
N GLY A 151 11.10 8.05 16.85
CA GLY A 151 10.96 7.06 17.94
C GLY A 151 10.33 5.73 17.49
N GLN A 152 9.45 5.77 16.50
CA GLN A 152 8.86 4.57 15.91
C GLN A 152 9.84 3.85 14.98
N ARG A 153 9.60 2.56 14.75
CA ARG A 153 10.34 1.74 13.77
C ARG A 153 9.38 1.05 12.83
N PHE A 154 9.85 0.83 11.60
CA PHE A 154 9.09 0.17 10.54
C PHE A 154 9.93 -0.89 9.84
N SER A 155 9.31 -2.00 9.46
CA SER A 155 9.97 -3.05 8.67
C SER A 155 8.98 -3.74 7.73
N LEU A 156 9.48 -4.19 6.58
CA LEU A 156 8.84 -5.18 5.73
C LEU A 156 9.90 -5.95 4.92
N SER A 157 9.50 -6.96 4.14
CA SER A 157 10.39 -7.64 3.21
C SER A 157 10.67 -6.80 1.96
N GLY A 158 11.53 -5.79 2.07
CA GLY A 158 11.75 -4.84 0.97
C GLY A 158 12.48 -5.42 -0.25
N ASN A 159 13.52 -6.23 -0.03
CA ASN A 159 14.34 -6.77 -1.12
C ASN A 159 13.79 -8.09 -1.68
N LEU A 160 13.47 -9.04 -0.79
CA LEU A 160 12.96 -10.36 -1.20
C LEU A 160 11.47 -10.30 -1.56
N ALA A 161 10.73 -9.31 -1.05
CA ALA A 161 9.28 -9.19 -1.24
C ALA A 161 8.51 -10.46 -0.87
N THR A 162 9.00 -11.20 0.14
CA THR A 162 8.31 -12.41 0.61
C THR A 162 7.04 -12.02 1.36
N MET A 163 5.94 -12.69 1.03
CA MET A 163 4.69 -12.60 1.79
C MET A 163 4.83 -13.28 3.15
N ALA A 164 3.88 -12.98 4.04
CA ALA A 164 3.80 -13.48 5.41
C ALA A 164 4.92 -12.97 6.33
N ASN A 165 5.70 -11.97 5.92
CA ASN A 165 6.85 -11.51 6.71
C ASN A 165 6.43 -10.64 7.90
N GLY A 166 5.34 -9.87 7.76
CA GLY A 166 4.97 -8.84 8.72
C GLY A 166 4.70 -9.40 10.11
N PHE A 167 4.00 -10.53 10.19
CA PHE A 167 3.63 -11.11 11.47
C PHE A 167 4.82 -11.74 12.24
N PRO A 168 5.65 -12.62 11.65
CA PRO A 168 6.88 -13.09 12.28
C PRO A 168 7.86 -11.97 12.66
N TYR A 169 7.95 -10.90 11.85
CA TYR A 169 8.79 -9.74 12.19
C TYR A 169 8.28 -9.02 13.44
N ALA A 170 6.96 -8.87 13.59
CA ALA A 170 6.36 -8.30 14.80
C ALA A 170 6.58 -9.19 16.03
N ILE A 171 6.51 -10.53 15.88
CA ILE A 171 6.86 -11.48 16.95
C ILE A 171 8.31 -11.27 17.39
N GLY A 172 9.26 -11.28 16.45
CA GLY A 172 10.67 -11.05 16.73
C GLY A 172 10.93 -9.70 17.39
N ALA A 173 10.23 -8.65 16.93
CA ALA A 173 10.29 -7.32 17.55
C ALA A 173 9.77 -7.34 18.99
N GLN A 174 8.66 -8.00 19.27
CA GLN A 174 8.08 -8.06 20.62
C GLN A 174 8.97 -8.81 21.61
N VAL A 175 9.68 -9.85 21.14
CA VAL A 175 10.70 -10.55 21.94
C VAL A 175 11.90 -9.65 22.25
N ALA A 176 12.38 -8.90 21.25
CA ALA A 176 13.54 -8.01 21.43
C ALA A 176 13.21 -6.72 22.20
N PHE A 177 11.96 -6.27 22.16
CA PHE A 177 11.48 -5.03 22.75
C PHE A 177 10.19 -5.27 23.54
N PRO A 178 10.25 -5.98 24.68
CA PRO A 178 9.06 -6.44 25.41
C PRO A 178 8.15 -5.30 25.89
N ASP A 179 8.71 -4.12 26.16
CA ASP A 179 7.97 -2.96 26.66
C ASP A 179 7.38 -2.07 25.55
N ARG A 180 7.68 -2.35 24.28
CA ARG A 180 7.20 -1.55 23.14
C ARG A 180 5.97 -2.20 22.52
N GLN A 181 5.04 -1.37 22.05
CA GLN A 181 3.91 -1.83 21.25
C GLN A 181 4.41 -2.34 19.89
N CYS A 182 4.26 -3.65 19.63
CA CYS A 182 4.57 -4.25 18.33
C CYS A 182 3.29 -4.54 17.54
N VAL A 183 3.22 -4.03 16.31
CA VAL A 183 2.05 -4.15 15.44
C VAL A 183 2.43 -4.84 14.14
N ALA A 184 1.74 -5.93 13.80
CA ALA A 184 1.76 -6.52 12.47
C ALA A 184 0.61 -5.94 11.65
N PHE A 185 0.91 -5.18 10.60
CA PHE A 185 -0.08 -4.63 9.66
C PHE A 185 -0.02 -5.41 8.35
N VAL A 186 -0.89 -6.41 8.22
CA VAL A 186 -0.77 -7.51 7.25
C VAL A 186 -2.02 -7.67 6.38
N GLY A 187 -1.87 -8.26 5.20
CA GLY A 187 -3.01 -8.71 4.40
C GLY A 187 -3.49 -10.09 4.84
N ASP A 188 -4.76 -10.42 4.59
CA ASP A 188 -5.34 -11.74 4.89
C ASP A 188 -4.61 -12.91 4.20
N GLY A 189 -4.22 -12.78 2.94
CA GLY A 189 -3.46 -13.80 2.23
C GLY A 189 -2.08 -14.06 2.84
N GLY A 190 -1.35 -13.01 3.21
CA GLY A 190 -0.07 -13.12 3.90
C GLY A 190 -0.22 -13.71 5.30
N PHE A 191 -1.25 -13.29 6.05
CA PHE A 191 -1.54 -13.85 7.36
C PHE A 191 -1.89 -15.34 7.29
N GLN A 192 -2.74 -15.78 6.35
CA GLN A 192 -3.12 -17.20 6.19
C GLN A 192 -1.93 -18.14 6.04
N MET A 193 -0.85 -17.70 5.38
CA MET A 193 0.35 -18.52 5.16
C MET A 193 1.04 -18.95 6.47
N LEU A 194 1.00 -18.09 7.50
CA LEU A 194 1.70 -18.31 8.78
C LEU A 194 0.81 -18.03 10.00
N MET A 195 -0.52 -18.08 9.87
CA MET A 195 -1.46 -17.69 10.93
C MET A 195 -1.32 -18.52 12.21
N ALA A 196 -0.81 -19.77 12.09
CA ALA A 196 -0.56 -20.65 13.23
C ALA A 196 0.41 -20.05 14.27
N GLU A 197 1.28 -19.12 13.86
CA GLU A 197 2.18 -18.39 14.77
C GLU A 197 1.42 -17.50 15.78
N PHE A 198 0.12 -17.28 15.61
CA PHE A 198 -0.69 -16.64 16.65
C PHE A 198 -0.74 -17.47 17.93
N ALA A 199 -0.69 -18.80 17.83
CA ALA A 199 -0.55 -19.68 18.99
C ALA A 199 0.79 -19.43 19.72
N THR A 200 1.87 -19.11 18.98
CA THR A 200 3.17 -18.72 19.56
C THR A 200 3.02 -17.46 20.42
N CYS A 201 2.32 -16.44 19.92
CA CYS A 201 2.07 -15.22 20.72
C CYS A 201 1.31 -15.53 22.02
N VAL A 202 0.33 -16.43 21.98
CA VAL A 202 -0.42 -16.83 23.18
C VAL A 202 0.46 -17.61 24.15
N GLN A 203 1.19 -18.61 23.65
CA GLN A 203 2.07 -19.47 24.46
C GLN A 203 3.14 -18.65 25.19
N GLU A 204 3.79 -17.74 24.45
CA GLU A 204 4.89 -16.91 24.95
C GLU A 204 4.40 -15.59 25.57
N ARG A 205 3.07 -15.40 25.67
CA ARG A 205 2.41 -14.20 26.21
C ARG A 205 2.89 -12.89 25.56
N LEU A 206 3.18 -12.91 24.27
CA LEU A 206 3.64 -11.77 23.51
C LEU A 206 2.43 -10.88 23.14
N PRO A 207 2.37 -9.61 23.59
CA PRO A 207 1.20 -8.75 23.38
C PRO A 207 1.14 -8.12 21.97
N VAL A 208 1.52 -8.87 20.93
CA VAL A 208 1.53 -8.41 19.54
C VAL A 208 0.10 -8.06 19.10
N LYS A 209 -0.04 -6.91 18.42
CA LYS A 209 -1.31 -6.48 17.82
C LYS A 209 -1.26 -6.81 16.32
N VAL A 210 -2.09 -7.73 15.87
CA VAL A 210 -2.14 -8.17 14.47
C VAL A 210 -3.34 -7.50 13.80
N VAL A 211 -3.10 -6.52 12.94
CA VAL A 211 -4.12 -5.86 12.13
C VAL A 211 -4.13 -6.51 10.74
N VAL A 212 -5.16 -7.30 10.47
CA VAL A 212 -5.38 -8.00 9.21
C VAL A 212 -6.33 -7.20 8.34
N ILE A 213 -5.87 -6.73 7.19
CA ILE A 213 -6.71 -6.14 6.15
C ILE A 213 -7.31 -7.28 5.32
N LYS A 214 -8.60 -7.52 5.48
CA LYS A 214 -9.34 -8.64 4.89
C LYS A 214 -10.18 -8.18 3.71
N ASN A 215 -9.76 -8.59 2.53
CA ASN A 215 -10.45 -8.36 1.26
C ASN A 215 -10.74 -9.67 0.50
N ASN A 216 -10.36 -10.82 1.06
CA ASN A 216 -10.46 -12.15 0.48
C ASN A 216 -9.82 -12.26 -0.91
N THR A 217 -8.74 -11.51 -1.17
CA THR A 217 -8.04 -11.57 -2.45
C THR A 217 -6.54 -11.31 -2.32
N LEU A 218 -5.76 -11.95 -3.21
CA LEU A 218 -4.38 -11.55 -3.49
C LEU A 218 -4.38 -10.25 -4.31
N GLY A 219 -4.73 -9.15 -3.64
CA GLY A 219 -5.07 -7.88 -4.29
C GLY A 219 -3.97 -7.31 -5.18
N MET A 220 -2.68 -7.44 -4.80
CA MET A 220 -1.60 -6.93 -5.64
C MET A 220 -1.56 -7.66 -6.99
N ILE A 221 -1.68 -8.99 -6.96
CA ILE A 221 -1.67 -9.83 -8.15
C ILE A 221 -2.90 -9.58 -9.02
N LYS A 222 -4.08 -9.41 -8.39
CA LYS A 222 -5.31 -8.98 -9.08
C LYS A 222 -5.06 -7.72 -9.90
N TRP A 223 -4.56 -6.67 -9.25
CA TRP A 223 -4.32 -5.39 -9.91
C TRP A 223 -3.21 -5.47 -10.94
N GLU A 224 -2.18 -6.29 -10.74
CA GLU A 224 -1.13 -6.48 -11.74
C GLU A 224 -1.65 -7.13 -13.03
N GLN A 225 -2.48 -8.17 -12.90
CA GLN A 225 -3.11 -8.83 -14.05
C GLN A 225 -3.95 -7.82 -14.86
N MET A 226 -4.67 -6.93 -14.18
CA MET A 226 -5.54 -5.95 -14.84
C MET A 226 -4.77 -4.75 -15.40
N VAL A 227 -3.89 -4.15 -14.61
CA VAL A 227 -3.26 -2.84 -14.88
C VAL A 227 -1.98 -2.97 -15.70
N PHE A 228 -1.19 -4.03 -15.50
CA PHE A 228 0.05 -4.23 -16.25
C PHE A 228 -0.11 -5.19 -17.42
N LEU A 229 -0.98 -6.21 -17.29
CA LEU A 229 -1.12 -7.24 -18.33
C LEU A 229 -2.40 -7.10 -19.18
N GLY A 230 -3.36 -6.28 -18.73
CA GLY A 230 -4.65 -6.11 -19.41
C GLY A 230 -5.50 -7.37 -19.48
N ASN A 231 -5.30 -8.27 -18.51
CA ASN A 231 -6.04 -9.53 -18.38
C ASN A 231 -7.12 -9.41 -17.29
N PRO A 232 -8.26 -10.11 -17.43
CA PRO A 232 -9.18 -10.34 -16.32
C PRO A 232 -8.48 -11.03 -15.14
N GLU A 233 -9.02 -10.83 -13.95
CA GLU A 233 -8.55 -11.51 -12.74
C GLU A 233 -8.71 -13.03 -12.83
N TYR A 234 -7.70 -13.76 -12.37
CA TYR A 234 -7.70 -15.23 -12.33
C TYR A 234 -6.83 -15.76 -11.18
N GLY A 235 -7.39 -16.68 -10.39
CA GLY A 235 -6.65 -17.42 -9.35
C GLY A 235 -6.20 -16.57 -8.16
N VAL A 236 -6.84 -15.42 -7.95
CA VAL A 236 -6.50 -14.43 -6.91
C VAL A 236 -7.52 -14.38 -5.77
N GLU A 237 -8.57 -15.19 -5.83
CA GLU A 237 -9.57 -15.30 -4.78
C GLU A 237 -9.04 -16.11 -3.60
N LEU A 238 -9.32 -15.65 -2.38
CA LEU A 238 -9.02 -16.38 -1.16
C LEU A 238 -10.31 -16.89 -0.53
N SER A 239 -10.25 -18.09 0.06
CA SER A 239 -11.35 -18.58 0.87
C SER A 239 -11.52 -17.69 2.11
N PRO A 240 -12.75 -17.29 2.46
CA PRO A 240 -12.98 -16.43 3.61
C PRO A 240 -12.73 -17.21 4.91
N VAL A 241 -11.73 -16.78 5.68
CA VAL A 241 -11.41 -17.32 7.01
C VAL A 241 -11.99 -16.39 8.07
N ASP A 242 -12.60 -16.93 9.14
CA ASP A 242 -12.99 -16.13 10.31
C ASP A 242 -11.79 -15.97 11.25
N PHE A 243 -11.03 -14.88 11.08
CA PHE A 243 -9.80 -14.69 11.86
C PHE A 243 -10.08 -14.34 13.32
N VAL A 244 -11.25 -13.75 13.62
CA VAL A 244 -11.69 -13.48 14.99
C VAL A 244 -11.89 -14.80 15.73
N GLY A 245 -12.69 -15.71 15.19
CA GLY A 245 -12.90 -17.04 15.76
C GLY A 245 -11.60 -17.85 15.86
N PHE A 246 -10.70 -17.73 14.87
CA PHE A 246 -9.37 -18.34 14.93
C PHE A 246 -8.55 -17.83 16.13
N ALA A 247 -8.48 -16.51 16.35
CA ALA A 247 -7.73 -15.93 17.45
C ALA A 247 -8.28 -16.37 18.82
N GLU A 248 -9.61 -16.43 18.96
CA GLU A 248 -10.27 -16.92 20.17
C GLU A 248 -9.99 -18.42 20.40
N ALA A 249 -10.02 -19.24 19.35
CA ALA A 249 -9.70 -20.66 19.42
C ALA A 249 -8.25 -20.93 19.85
N CYS A 250 -7.31 -20.03 19.51
CA CYS A 250 -5.93 -20.07 19.99
C CYS A 250 -5.77 -19.61 21.45
N GLY A 251 -6.80 -19.02 22.07
CA GLY A 251 -6.74 -18.47 23.43
C GLY A 251 -6.31 -17.00 23.50
N GLY A 252 -6.27 -16.29 22.36
CA GLY A 252 -6.07 -14.84 22.30
C GLY A 252 -7.38 -14.06 22.20
N ARG A 253 -7.31 -12.80 21.79
CA ARG A 253 -8.49 -11.95 21.54
C ARG A 253 -8.67 -11.67 20.06
N GLY A 254 -9.91 -11.68 19.59
CA GLY A 254 -10.28 -11.27 18.23
C GLY A 254 -11.20 -10.05 18.25
N VAL A 255 -11.02 -9.12 17.30
CA VAL A 255 -11.89 -7.95 17.10
C VAL A 255 -12.16 -7.79 15.62
N ARG A 256 -13.43 -7.61 15.23
CA ARG A 256 -13.82 -7.27 13.85
C ARG A 256 -14.11 -5.77 13.73
N ILE A 257 -13.62 -5.17 12.65
CA ILE A 257 -13.87 -3.79 12.23
C ILE A 257 -14.38 -3.82 10.79
N ASP A 258 -15.58 -3.31 10.54
CA ASP A 258 -16.22 -3.33 9.22
C ASP A 258 -16.94 -2.02 8.86
N ASP A 259 -16.89 -1.01 9.72
CA ASP A 259 -17.56 0.28 9.54
C ASP A 259 -16.54 1.43 9.69
N PRO A 260 -16.33 2.28 8.67
CA PRO A 260 -15.39 3.40 8.75
C PRO A 260 -15.75 4.39 9.85
N ALA A 261 -17.04 4.57 10.18
CA ALA A 261 -17.48 5.50 11.22
C ALA A 261 -17.05 5.05 12.63
N ARG A 262 -16.83 3.74 12.82
CA ARG A 262 -16.46 3.13 14.10
C ARG A 262 -15.02 2.63 14.13
N ALA A 263 -14.34 2.63 12.98
CA ALA A 263 -12.99 2.08 12.83
C ALA A 263 -12.01 2.64 13.86
N ARG A 264 -12.01 3.96 14.07
CA ARG A 264 -11.12 4.60 15.06
C ARG A 264 -11.36 4.11 16.48
N GLU A 265 -12.62 4.08 16.92
CA GLU A 265 -13.01 3.67 18.27
C GLU A 265 -12.65 2.21 18.52
N GLN A 266 -13.04 1.32 17.59
CA GLN A 266 -12.80 -0.12 17.70
C GLN A 266 -11.31 -0.44 17.64
N LEU A 267 -10.55 0.23 16.76
CA LEU A 267 -9.11 0.05 16.66
C LEU A 267 -8.40 0.52 17.93
N ALA A 268 -8.77 1.68 18.49
CA ALA A 268 -8.22 2.17 19.75
C ALA A 268 -8.49 1.20 20.91
N GLY A 269 -9.73 0.69 21.00
CA GLY A 269 -10.10 -0.30 22.00
C GLY A 269 -9.29 -1.59 21.87
N ALA A 270 -9.12 -2.10 20.66
CA ALA A 270 -8.36 -3.32 20.40
C ALA A 270 -6.86 -3.18 20.69
N LEU A 271 -6.26 -2.04 20.34
CA LEU A 271 -4.85 -1.75 20.61
C LEU A 271 -4.54 -1.67 22.12
N ALA A 272 -5.53 -1.27 22.93
CA ALA A 272 -5.42 -1.14 24.38
C ALA A 272 -5.66 -2.45 25.16
N MET A 273 -6.13 -3.53 24.50
CA MET A 273 -6.37 -4.80 25.19
C MET A 273 -5.06 -5.49 25.59
N ASP A 274 -5.04 -6.10 26.77
CA ASP A 274 -3.92 -6.92 27.23
C ASP A 274 -3.79 -8.22 26.42
N GLY A 275 -2.54 -8.63 26.21
CA GLY A 275 -2.18 -9.86 25.48
C GLY A 275 -2.19 -9.72 23.95
N PRO A 276 -2.05 -10.83 23.22
CA PRO A 276 -2.12 -10.84 21.76
C PRO A 276 -3.54 -10.60 21.28
N VAL A 277 -3.68 -9.72 20.30
CA VAL A 277 -4.97 -9.32 19.73
C VAL A 277 -4.91 -9.43 18.22
N LEU A 278 -5.86 -10.13 17.63
CA LEU A 278 -6.11 -10.13 16.19
C LEU A 278 -7.25 -9.18 15.88
N ILE A 279 -7.00 -8.24 14.99
CA ILE A 279 -7.92 -7.21 14.54
C ILE A 279 -8.20 -7.48 13.07
N GLU A 280 -9.37 -8.03 12.76
CA GLU A 280 -9.83 -8.28 11.40
C GLU A 280 -10.56 -7.05 10.88
N ALA A 281 -9.95 -6.32 9.94
CA ALA A 281 -10.59 -5.21 9.27
C ALA A 281 -11.14 -5.64 7.90
N VAL A 282 -12.45 -5.73 7.77
CA VAL A 282 -13.13 -6.09 6.52
C VAL A 282 -13.21 -4.87 5.63
N VAL A 283 -12.64 -4.95 4.42
CA VAL A 283 -12.49 -3.79 3.53
C VAL A 283 -13.01 -4.08 2.12
N ASP A 284 -13.18 -3.02 1.33
CA ASP A 284 -13.55 -3.08 -0.08
C ASP A 284 -12.50 -3.86 -0.90
N PRO A 285 -12.87 -5.00 -1.52
CA PRO A 285 -11.94 -5.78 -2.36
C PRO A 285 -11.69 -5.15 -3.74
N PHE A 286 -12.41 -4.09 -4.08
CA PHE A 286 -12.30 -3.40 -5.37
C PHE A 286 -11.56 -2.07 -5.28
N GLU A 287 -10.97 -1.75 -4.12
CA GLU A 287 -10.11 -0.56 -3.97
C GLU A 287 -8.74 -0.77 -4.63
N PRO A 288 -8.37 0.04 -5.65
CA PRO A 288 -7.10 -0.10 -6.33
C PRO A 288 -5.96 0.66 -5.61
N PRO A 289 -4.75 0.08 -5.52
CA PRO A 289 -3.55 0.78 -5.04
C PRO A 289 -3.01 1.71 -6.13
N MET A 290 -3.74 2.78 -6.46
CA MET A 290 -3.41 3.69 -7.57
C MET A 290 -1.96 4.20 -7.46
N PRO A 291 -1.13 4.13 -8.51
CA PRO A 291 0.22 4.67 -8.48
C PRO A 291 0.22 6.20 -8.30
N PRO A 292 1.37 6.83 -7.96
CA PRO A 292 1.47 8.29 -7.85
C PRO A 292 1.17 9.02 -9.16
N LYS A 293 1.53 8.39 -10.28
CA LYS A 293 1.19 8.78 -11.66
C LYS A 293 0.76 7.55 -12.43
N VAL A 294 -0.36 7.63 -13.12
CA VAL A 294 -0.92 6.60 -13.97
C VAL A 294 -0.43 6.86 -15.40
N THR A 295 0.13 5.84 -16.04
CA THR A 295 0.55 5.93 -17.43
C THR A 295 -0.60 5.64 -18.40
N LEU A 296 -0.48 6.10 -19.65
CA LEU A 296 -1.47 5.81 -20.69
C LEU A 296 -1.58 4.30 -20.98
N GLU A 297 -0.45 3.59 -20.90
CA GLU A 297 -0.38 2.14 -21.05
C GLU A 297 -1.20 1.43 -19.96
N GLN A 298 -0.98 1.79 -18.69
CA GLN A 298 -1.76 1.24 -17.56
C GLN A 298 -3.27 1.49 -17.71
N ALA A 299 -3.65 2.68 -18.19
CA ALA A 299 -5.05 3.01 -18.46
C ALA A 299 -5.65 2.14 -19.57
N THR A 300 -4.87 1.90 -20.62
CA THR A 300 -5.27 1.09 -21.78
C THR A 300 -5.40 -0.39 -21.39
N ASN A 301 -4.44 -0.90 -20.61
CA ASN A 301 -4.47 -2.26 -20.08
C ASN A 301 -5.68 -2.46 -19.16
N MET A 302 -5.95 -1.52 -18.25
CA MET A 302 -7.15 -1.56 -17.42
C MET A 302 -8.42 -1.64 -18.27
N ALA A 303 -8.55 -0.77 -19.29
CA ALA A 303 -9.70 -0.80 -20.19
C ALA A 303 -9.81 -2.13 -20.97
N ALA A 304 -8.68 -2.69 -21.41
CA ALA A 304 -8.63 -3.97 -22.11
C ALA A 304 -9.07 -5.14 -21.21
N SER A 305 -8.63 -5.17 -19.95
CA SER A 305 -9.05 -6.17 -18.96
C SER A 305 -10.57 -6.15 -18.77
N LEU A 306 -11.15 -4.96 -18.57
CA LEU A 306 -12.60 -4.78 -18.43
C LEU A 306 -13.39 -5.22 -19.67
N ALA A 307 -12.85 -4.96 -20.86
CA ALA A 307 -13.45 -5.37 -22.13
C ALA A 307 -13.34 -6.89 -22.36
N ARG A 308 -12.29 -7.54 -21.86
CA ARG A 308 -12.03 -8.99 -21.99
C ARG A 308 -12.83 -9.86 -21.01
N GLY A 309 -13.76 -9.28 -20.25
CA GLY A 309 -14.70 -10.04 -19.43
C GLY A 309 -14.33 -10.14 -17.95
N GLU A 310 -13.60 -9.15 -17.42
CA GLU A 310 -13.37 -8.98 -15.98
C GLU A 310 -14.69 -9.21 -15.18
N PRO A 311 -14.75 -10.25 -14.32
CA PRO A 311 -15.97 -10.62 -13.59
C PRO A 311 -16.57 -9.46 -12.81
N ASN A 312 -15.72 -8.63 -12.19
CA ASN A 312 -16.14 -7.55 -11.30
C ASN A 312 -16.17 -6.16 -11.95
N ARG A 313 -16.16 -6.09 -13.30
CA ARG A 313 -16.03 -4.83 -14.06
C ARG A 313 -16.96 -3.68 -13.64
N LYS A 314 -18.22 -3.97 -13.28
CA LYS A 314 -19.19 -2.94 -12.86
C LYS A 314 -18.80 -2.33 -11.51
N ARG A 315 -18.38 -3.15 -10.54
CA ARG A 315 -18.00 -2.71 -9.20
C ARG A 315 -16.67 -1.97 -9.21
N ILE A 316 -15.71 -2.46 -9.98
CA ILE A 316 -14.41 -1.81 -10.19
C ILE A 316 -14.60 -0.46 -10.87
N GLY A 317 -15.39 -0.41 -11.95
CA GLY A 317 -15.70 0.85 -12.64
C GLY A 317 -16.40 1.88 -11.75
N LEU A 318 -17.37 1.45 -10.93
CA LEU A 318 -18.05 2.32 -9.97
C LEU A 318 -17.09 2.87 -8.90
N THR A 319 -16.16 2.04 -8.42
CA THR A 319 -15.15 2.44 -7.42
C THR A 319 -14.23 3.51 -8.01
N LEU A 320 -13.63 3.24 -9.17
CA LEU A 320 -12.77 4.19 -9.88
C LEU A 320 -13.46 5.53 -10.17
N PHE A 321 -14.74 5.49 -10.57
CA PHE A 321 -15.52 6.70 -10.83
C PHE A 321 -15.74 7.54 -9.56
N ARG A 322 -16.14 6.89 -8.45
CA ARG A 322 -16.33 7.56 -7.15
C ARG A 322 -15.02 8.18 -6.65
N ASP A 323 -13.93 7.43 -6.77
CA ASP A 323 -12.60 7.90 -6.39
C ASP A 323 -12.23 9.15 -7.21
N SER A 324 -12.37 9.09 -8.53
CA SER A 324 -12.07 10.21 -9.43
C SER A 324 -12.86 11.48 -9.10
N ILE A 325 -14.14 11.37 -8.73
CA ILE A 325 -14.95 12.52 -8.34
C ILE A 325 -14.42 13.10 -7.04
N SER A 326 -14.26 12.26 -6.01
CA SER A 326 -13.84 12.71 -4.68
C SER A 326 -12.45 13.33 -4.66
N GLU A 327 -11.56 12.88 -5.54
CA GLU A 327 -10.17 13.31 -5.59
C GLU A 327 -9.92 14.47 -6.58
N SER A 328 -10.91 14.83 -7.40
CA SER A 328 -10.77 15.85 -8.45
C SER A 328 -10.32 17.23 -7.97
N ALA A 329 -10.54 17.54 -6.69
CA ALA A 329 -10.12 18.80 -6.08
C ALA A 329 -8.63 18.85 -5.71
N PHE A 330 -7.90 17.74 -5.78
CA PHE A 330 -6.51 17.63 -5.33
C PHE A 330 -5.55 17.65 -6.52
N PRO A 331 -4.64 18.63 -6.62
CA PRO A 331 -3.62 18.65 -7.69
C PRO A 331 -2.77 17.38 -7.73
N ALA A 332 -2.54 16.78 -6.57
CA ALA A 332 -1.81 15.53 -6.40
C ALA A 332 -2.57 14.30 -6.95
N ALA A 333 -3.88 14.37 -7.13
CA ALA A 333 -4.65 13.30 -7.76
C ALA A 333 -4.36 13.27 -9.26
N ASP A 334 -4.21 12.07 -9.82
CA ASP A 334 -4.03 11.91 -11.27
C ASP A 334 -5.39 11.93 -11.99
N ALA A 335 -6.03 13.08 -11.96
CA ALA A 335 -7.38 13.30 -12.50
C ALA A 335 -7.44 13.07 -14.03
N GLY A 336 -6.31 13.24 -14.74
CA GLY A 336 -6.24 13.19 -16.20
C GLY A 336 -6.41 11.79 -16.78
N VAL A 337 -6.12 10.74 -16.01
CA VAL A 337 -6.22 9.34 -16.45
C VAL A 337 -7.44 8.65 -15.86
N ALA A 338 -7.79 8.92 -14.60
CA ALA A 338 -9.01 8.40 -13.99
C ALA A 338 -10.28 8.82 -14.76
N ALA A 339 -10.33 10.07 -15.27
CA ALA A 339 -11.40 10.53 -16.14
C ALA A 339 -11.47 9.78 -17.48
N ARG A 340 -10.31 9.48 -18.11
CA ARG A 340 -10.27 8.72 -19.39
C ARG A 340 -10.67 7.26 -19.22
N VAL A 341 -10.29 6.64 -18.09
CA VAL A 341 -10.72 5.29 -17.73
C VAL A 341 -12.21 5.29 -17.42
N ALA A 342 -12.71 6.27 -16.67
CA ALA A 342 -14.13 6.44 -16.39
C ALA A 342 -14.98 6.65 -17.66
N ASP A 343 -14.50 7.46 -18.61
CA ASP A 343 -15.16 7.66 -19.91
C ASP A 343 -15.16 6.39 -20.76
N ALA A 344 -14.03 5.66 -20.81
CA ALA A 344 -13.95 4.37 -21.49
C ALA A 344 -14.93 3.35 -20.90
N VAL A 345 -15.02 3.28 -19.56
CA VAL A 345 -15.96 2.43 -18.82
C VAL A 345 -17.41 2.85 -19.06
N GLY A 346 -17.72 4.15 -18.98
CA GLY A 346 -19.06 4.69 -19.22
C GLY A 346 -19.55 4.39 -20.65
N SER A 347 -18.66 4.49 -21.63
CA SER A 347 -18.97 4.15 -23.03
C SER A 347 -19.23 2.65 -23.25
N LEU A 348 -18.59 1.76 -22.48
CA LEU A 348 -18.81 0.32 -22.51
C LEU A 348 -20.12 -0.08 -21.82
N ILE A 349 -20.48 0.59 -20.72
CA ILE A 349 -21.75 0.37 -20.01
C ILE A 349 -22.94 0.85 -20.87
N GLY A 350 -22.85 2.04 -21.46
CA GLY A 350 -23.91 2.60 -22.32
C GLY A 350 -24.18 1.78 -23.60
N ARG A 351 -23.17 1.07 -24.14
CA ARG A 351 -23.36 0.16 -25.29
C ARG A 351 -24.09 -1.14 -24.94
N ASN A 352 -24.03 -1.60 -23.69
CA ASN A 352 -24.74 -2.80 -23.25
C ASN A 352 -26.20 -2.49 -22.88
N GLU A 353 -26.50 -1.30 -22.37
CA GLU A 353 -27.90 -0.86 -22.15
C GLU A 353 -28.65 -0.68 -23.48
N ALA A 354 -27.95 -0.25 -24.54
CA ALA A 354 -28.52 -0.17 -25.89
C ALA A 354 -28.75 -1.53 -26.57
N LYS A 355 -28.22 -2.64 -26.02
CA LYS A 355 -28.32 -3.99 -26.60
C LYS A 355 -29.34 -4.92 -25.94
N GLY A 356 -30.04 -4.49 -24.89
CA GLY A 356 -31.23 -5.21 -24.38
C GLY A 356 -31.00 -6.68 -24.03
N GLU A 357 -29.90 -7.03 -23.38
CA GLU A 357 -29.72 -8.36 -22.80
C GLU A 357 -30.26 -8.35 -21.36
N GLY A 358 -31.44 -8.94 -21.18
CA GLY A 358 -32.09 -9.13 -19.88
C GLY A 358 -31.31 -10.09 -18.95
N PRO A 359 -31.64 -10.13 -17.65
CA PRO A 359 -30.93 -10.95 -16.69
C PRO A 359 -31.09 -12.45 -17.01
N ALA A 360 -29.98 -13.17 -17.06
CA ALA A 360 -29.98 -14.63 -17.14
C ALA A 360 -30.55 -15.19 -15.83
N GLU A 361 -31.62 -16.00 -15.93
CA GLU A 361 -32.18 -16.76 -14.82
C GLU A 361 -31.15 -17.76 -14.24
N PRO A 362 -31.19 -18.05 -12.93
CA PRO A 362 -30.33 -19.04 -12.31
C PRO A 362 -30.75 -20.45 -12.73
N ALA A 363 -29.80 -21.24 -13.20
CA ALA A 363 -30.02 -22.65 -13.53
C ALA A 363 -30.44 -23.43 -12.27
N ALA A 364 -31.63 -24.01 -12.33
CA ALA A 364 -32.15 -24.91 -11.32
C ALA A 364 -31.44 -26.27 -11.36
N ASP A 365 -31.12 -26.74 -10.17
CA ASP A 365 -30.58 -28.06 -9.83
C ASP A 365 -31.52 -29.17 -10.34
N GLN A 366 -31.04 -30.04 -11.23
CA GLN A 366 -31.74 -31.26 -11.64
C GLN A 366 -31.03 -32.49 -11.09
N GLU A 367 -31.65 -33.01 -10.02
CA GLU A 367 -31.78 -34.40 -9.61
C GLU A 367 -30.75 -35.43 -10.14
N ARG A 368 -29.92 -35.91 -9.20
CA ARG A 368 -29.28 -37.23 -9.30
C ARG A 368 -30.27 -38.33 -8.92
N GLY A 369 -30.53 -39.22 -9.86
CA GLY A 369 -31.05 -40.58 -9.73
C GLY A 369 -31.14 -41.14 -11.16
N THR A 370 -30.62 -42.31 -11.55
CA THR A 370 -30.52 -43.60 -10.87
C THR A 370 -29.47 -44.50 -11.55
N ASP A 371 -28.93 -45.44 -10.77
CA ASP A 371 -28.51 -46.82 -11.07
C ASP A 371 -27.73 -47.17 -12.36
N ARG A 372 -26.46 -47.57 -12.17
CA ARG A 372 -26.00 -48.97 -12.35
C ARG A 372 -24.67 -49.23 -11.65
#